data_AF-A0A818MPI5-F1
#
_entry.id   AF-A0A818MPI5-F1
#
_cell.length_a   1.000
_cell.length_b   1.000
_cell.length_c   1.000
_cell.angle_alpha   90.00
_cell.angle_beta   90.00
_cell.angle_gamma   90.00
#
_symmetry.space_group_name_H-M   'P 1'
#
loop_
_entity.id
_entity.type
_entity.pdbx_description
1 polymer ?
#
loop_
_entity_poly.entity_id
_entity_poly.type
_entity_poly.pdbx_seq_one_letter_code
_entity_poly.pdbx_strand_id
1 'polypeptide(L)'
;MNVLHWHFIDATSFPYVSKAYPQLAAKGAYSPAHQYTADHIRNLVQYAKERGVRVIPELEAPGHSTSWAYGIPEIVSCVNKVPYSGYTVQPPSGQLNIANKKTEEVVNIIIDELSELFPDSWFHASGSYKNRTLKYNVPHF
;
A
#
# COMPACT_ATOMS: atom_id res chain seq x y z
N MET A 1 -16.22 -4.60 20.64
CA MET A 1 -15.10 -4.30 19.72
C MET A 1 -15.25 -2.85 19.27
N ASN A 2 -14.20 -2.04 19.30
CA ASN A 2 -14.25 -0.59 19.03
C ASN A 2 -13.18 -0.09 18.04
N VAL A 3 -12.43 -1.00 17.41
CA VAL A 3 -11.40 -0.67 16.42
C VAL A 3 -11.60 -1.56 15.21
N LEU A 4 -11.70 -0.93 14.04
CA LEU A 4 -11.49 -1.53 12.74
C LEU A 4 -10.07 -1.15 12.31
N HIS A 5 -9.15 -2.11 12.43
CA HIS A 5 -7.83 -1.99 11.83
C HIS A 5 -7.93 -2.44 10.38
N TRP A 6 -7.74 -1.50 9.45
CA TRP A 6 -8.05 -1.74 8.05
C TRP A 6 -6.77 -1.90 7.24
N HIS A 7 -6.44 -3.17 6.99
CA HIS A 7 -5.44 -3.58 6.00
C HIS A 7 -6.14 -3.75 4.65
N PHE A 8 -5.93 -2.81 3.73
CA PHE A 8 -6.68 -2.74 2.46
C PHE A 8 -5.80 -2.55 1.22
N ILE A 9 -4.48 -2.45 1.40
CA ILE A 9 -3.49 -2.36 0.33
C ILE A 9 -2.44 -3.43 0.62
N ASP A 10 -2.17 -4.30 -0.36
CA ASP A 10 -1.24 -5.44 -0.25
C ASP A 10 -0.56 -5.72 -1.61
N ALA A 11 0.35 -6.69 -1.66
CA ALA A 11 0.97 -7.16 -2.89
C ALA A 11 -0.06 -7.56 -3.95
N THR A 12 -1.20 -8.10 -3.51
CA THR A 12 -2.24 -8.63 -4.40
C THR A 12 -3.13 -7.55 -5.02
N SER A 13 -3.38 -6.43 -4.34
CA SER A 13 -4.15 -5.32 -4.92
C SER A 13 -3.91 -3.98 -4.26
N PHE A 14 -4.12 -2.90 -5.03
CA PHE A 14 -4.13 -1.52 -4.60
C PHE A 14 -5.51 -0.92 -4.94
N PRO A 15 -6.50 -0.95 -4.04
CA PRO A 15 -7.85 -0.48 -4.34
C PRO A 15 -8.08 1.01 -4.03
N TYR A 16 -7.17 1.68 -3.32
CA TYR A 16 -7.33 3.09 -2.97
C TYR A 16 -7.19 4.04 -4.17
N VAL A 17 -8.20 4.87 -4.43
CA VAL A 17 -8.12 5.88 -5.49
C VAL A 17 -7.42 7.14 -4.95
N SER A 18 -6.09 7.15 -5.04
CA SER A 18 -5.27 8.33 -4.76
C SER A 18 -5.61 9.48 -5.71
N LYS A 19 -5.62 10.71 -5.19
CA LYS A 19 -5.86 11.91 -6.00
C LYS A 19 -4.63 12.26 -6.83
N ALA A 20 -3.44 12.16 -6.24
CA ALA A 20 -2.17 12.42 -6.93
C ALA A 20 -1.78 11.30 -7.90
N TYR A 21 -2.09 10.03 -7.54
CA TYR A 21 -1.67 8.86 -8.31
C TYR A 21 -2.84 7.90 -8.62
N PRO A 22 -3.86 8.35 -9.38
CA PRO A 22 -5.04 7.54 -9.69
C PRO A 22 -4.71 6.25 -10.46
N GLN A 23 -3.57 6.21 -11.15
CA GLN A 23 -3.10 5.02 -11.85
C GLN A 23 -2.80 3.84 -10.92
N LEU A 24 -2.53 4.08 -9.62
CA LEU A 24 -2.31 3.02 -8.65
C LEU A 24 -3.56 2.14 -8.52
N ALA A 25 -4.74 2.72 -8.30
CA ALA A 25 -5.99 1.97 -8.30
C ALA A 25 -6.44 1.52 -9.70
N ALA A 26 -6.27 2.38 -10.72
CA ALA A 26 -6.72 2.05 -12.07
C ALA A 26 -6.07 0.78 -12.63
N LYS A 27 -4.83 0.47 -12.19
CA LYS A 27 -4.07 -0.70 -12.64
C LYS A 27 -3.80 -1.74 -11.54
N GLY A 28 -3.91 -1.35 -10.26
CA GLY A 28 -3.61 -2.20 -9.11
C GLY A 28 -4.84 -2.78 -8.42
N ALA A 29 -6.04 -2.26 -8.65
CA ALA A 29 -7.26 -2.85 -8.11
C ALA A 29 -7.64 -4.13 -8.88
N TYR A 30 -8.37 -5.04 -8.24
CA TYR A 30 -8.84 -6.26 -8.90
C TYR A 30 -9.75 -5.97 -10.11
N SER A 31 -10.56 -4.92 -10.03
CA SER A 31 -11.32 -4.39 -11.16
C SER A 31 -11.77 -2.95 -10.85
N PRO A 32 -12.34 -2.21 -11.83
CA PRO A 32 -12.91 -0.89 -11.58
C PRO A 32 -13.99 -0.85 -10.49
N ALA A 33 -14.67 -1.97 -10.25
CA ALA A 33 -15.69 -2.09 -9.20
C ALA A 33 -15.09 -2.31 -7.79
N HIS A 34 -13.81 -2.68 -7.69
CA HIS A 34 -13.12 -2.96 -6.44
C HIS A 34 -12.20 -1.81 -6.04
N GLN A 35 -12.73 -0.59 -6.06
CA GLN A 35 -11.99 0.63 -5.74
C GLN A 35 -12.63 1.40 -4.58
N TYR A 36 -11.80 1.95 -3.71
CA TYR A 36 -12.21 2.82 -2.62
C TYR A 36 -11.85 4.26 -2.97
N THR A 37 -12.86 5.05 -3.34
CA THR A 37 -12.71 6.49 -3.52
C THR A 37 -12.64 7.19 -2.15
N ALA A 38 -12.21 8.45 -2.14
CA ALA A 38 -12.26 9.27 -0.94
C ALA A 38 -13.66 9.30 -0.30
N ASP A 39 -14.72 9.33 -1.10
CA ASP A 39 -16.10 9.33 -0.60
C ASP A 39 -16.50 7.98 -0.01
N HIS A 40 -16.07 6.86 -0.60
CA HIS A 40 -16.26 5.54 0.01
C HIS A 40 -15.61 5.48 1.41
N ILE A 41 -14.38 5.99 1.53
CA ILE A 41 -13.65 6.00 2.81
C ILE A 41 -14.32 6.92 3.82
N ARG A 42 -14.69 8.15 3.44
CA ARG A 42 -15.40 9.09 4.33
C ARG A 42 -16.71 8.50 4.84
N ASN A 43 -17.48 7.84 3.97
CA ASN A 43 -18.72 7.19 4.34
C ASN A 43 -18.49 6.04 5.34
N LEU A 44 -17.46 5.22 5.12
CA LEU A 44 -17.08 4.16 6.06
C LEU A 44 -16.68 4.73 7.43
N VAL A 45 -15.80 5.73 7.44
CA VAL A 45 -15.31 6.38 8.67
C VAL A 45 -16.47 6.99 9.45
N GLN A 46 -17.38 7.69 8.78
CA GLN A 46 -18.57 8.27 9.39
C GLN A 46 -19.50 7.18 9.96
N TYR A 47 -19.75 6.11 9.19
CA TYR A 47 -20.57 5.00 9.62
C TYR A 47 -20.01 4.29 10.87
N ALA A 48 -18.69 4.12 10.92
CA ALA A 48 -17.99 3.55 12.07
C ALA A 48 -18.04 4.48 13.29
N LYS A 49 -17.86 5.79 13.08
CA LYS A 49 -17.93 6.82 14.12
C LYS A 49 -19.29 6.83 14.83
N GLU A 50 -20.38 6.73 14.09
CA GLU A 50 -21.75 6.63 14.64
C GLU A 50 -21.96 5.42 15.56
N ARG A 51 -21.09 4.42 15.47
CA ARG A 51 -21.12 3.17 16.25
C ARG A 51 -20.03 3.11 17.32
N GLY A 52 -19.28 4.20 17.53
CA GLY A 52 -18.15 4.21 18.46
C GLY A 52 -17.00 3.30 18.02
N VAL A 53 -16.86 3.05 16.72
CA VAL A 53 -15.77 2.27 16.14
C VAL A 53 -14.76 3.22 15.50
N ARG A 54 -13.50 3.11 15.93
CA ARG A 54 -12.36 3.78 15.34
C ARG A 54 -11.92 3.06 14.07
N VAL A 55 -11.54 3.78 13.02
CA VAL A 55 -10.98 3.18 11.81
C VAL A 55 -9.52 3.61 11.71
N ILE A 56 -8.62 2.64 11.84
CA ILE A 56 -7.17 2.87 11.79
C ILE A 56 -6.68 2.27 10.47
N PRO A 57 -6.22 3.08 9.50
CA PRO A 57 -5.68 2.57 8.25
C PRO A 57 -4.31 1.94 8.47
N GLU A 58 -4.00 0.92 7.67
CA GLU A 58 -2.67 0.37 7.53
C GLU A 58 -2.09 0.71 6.15
N LEU A 59 -0.84 1.18 6.15
CA LEU A 59 0.02 1.20 4.98
C LEU A 59 1.17 0.21 5.23
N GLU A 60 1.14 -0.93 4.55
CA GLU A 60 2.20 -1.92 4.62
C GLU A 60 3.31 -1.62 3.61
N ALA A 61 4.48 -1.20 4.10
CA ALA A 61 5.63 -0.84 3.28
C ALA A 61 6.96 -1.03 4.04
N PRO A 62 8.07 -1.45 3.39
CA PRO A 62 8.24 -1.60 1.94
C PRO A 62 7.87 -2.99 1.41
N GLY A 63 7.55 -3.95 2.27
CA GLY A 63 7.04 -5.26 1.85
C GLY A 63 5.69 -5.17 1.16
N HIS A 64 5.18 -6.30 0.67
CA HIS A 64 3.78 -6.42 0.24
C HIS A 64 3.32 -5.33 -0.76
N SER A 65 4.20 -4.99 -1.72
CA SER A 65 4.01 -3.80 -2.56
C SER A 65 3.96 -4.11 -4.06
N THR A 66 3.73 -5.36 -4.46
CA THR A 66 3.69 -5.74 -5.87
C THR A 66 2.62 -4.99 -6.66
N SER A 67 1.44 -4.77 -6.08
CA SER A 67 0.32 -4.07 -6.71
C SER A 67 0.65 -2.62 -7.09
N TRP A 68 1.55 -1.96 -6.37
CA TRP A 68 2.03 -0.61 -6.64
C TRP A 68 2.75 -0.54 -8.00
N ALA A 69 3.45 -1.62 -8.37
CA ALA A 69 4.21 -1.71 -9.61
C ALA A 69 3.33 -1.65 -10.86
N TYR A 70 2.04 -2.00 -10.75
CA TYR A 70 1.12 -1.92 -11.88
C TYR A 70 0.78 -0.47 -12.22
N GLY A 71 0.70 0.41 -11.21
CA GLY A 71 0.50 1.84 -11.41
C GLY A 71 1.79 2.59 -11.71
N ILE A 72 2.83 2.35 -10.92
CA ILE A 72 4.13 3.04 -10.97
C ILE A 72 5.25 1.98 -10.91
N PRO A 73 5.65 1.41 -12.05
CA PRO A 73 6.61 0.29 -12.07
C PRO A 73 7.97 0.60 -11.43
N GLU A 74 8.46 1.82 -11.59
CA GLU A 74 9.81 2.21 -11.19
C GLU A 74 10.06 2.28 -9.67
N ILE A 75 8.99 2.29 -8.86
CA ILE A 75 9.09 2.36 -7.39
C ILE A 75 9.10 0.98 -6.73
N VAL A 76 9.03 -0.13 -7.48
CA VAL A 76 8.97 -1.49 -6.93
C VAL A 76 10.08 -2.36 -7.49
N SER A 77 10.74 -3.11 -6.62
CA SER A 77 11.75 -4.12 -6.93
C SER A 77 11.21 -5.53 -6.78
N CYS A 78 11.83 -6.49 -7.48
CA CYS A 78 11.54 -7.92 -7.37
C CYS A 78 10.09 -8.33 -7.65
N VAL A 79 9.42 -7.61 -8.55
CA VAL A 79 8.06 -7.90 -9.03
C VAL A 79 8.02 -9.30 -9.67
N ASN A 80 7.11 -10.16 -9.21
CA ASN A 80 6.79 -11.47 -9.78
C ASN A 80 8.01 -12.39 -10.00
N LYS A 81 9.00 -12.37 -9.10
CA LYS A 81 10.19 -13.22 -9.16
C LYS A 81 9.84 -14.68 -8.87
N VAL A 82 10.42 -15.57 -9.68
CA VAL A 82 10.35 -17.02 -9.55
C VAL A 82 11.78 -17.62 -9.54
N PRO A 83 12.07 -18.63 -8.70
CA PRO A 83 11.21 -19.13 -7.62
C PRO A 83 10.94 -18.02 -6.59
N TYR A 84 9.73 -17.98 -6.03
CA TYR A 84 9.36 -16.91 -5.08
C TYR A 84 10.07 -17.06 -3.74
N SER A 85 10.55 -18.28 -3.43
CA SER A 85 11.34 -18.58 -2.25
C SER A 85 12.60 -17.73 -2.23
N GLY A 86 12.82 -17.04 -1.11
CA GLY A 86 13.91 -16.08 -0.99
C GLY A 86 13.64 -14.72 -1.65
N TYR A 87 12.40 -14.40 -2.04
CA TYR A 87 11.94 -13.04 -2.38
C TYR A 87 10.71 -12.63 -1.56
N THR A 88 9.79 -13.57 -1.32
CA THR A 88 8.57 -13.35 -0.54
C THR A 88 8.16 -14.64 0.19
N VAL A 89 7.33 -14.51 1.23
CA VAL A 89 6.69 -15.66 1.90
C VAL A 89 5.50 -16.16 1.08
N GLN A 90 4.77 -15.25 0.42
CA GLN A 90 3.62 -15.57 -0.43
C GLN A 90 3.71 -14.81 -1.75
N PRO A 91 3.42 -15.44 -2.90
CA PRO A 91 3.35 -14.74 -4.17
C PRO A 91 2.13 -13.80 -4.21
N PRO A 92 2.19 -12.69 -4.96
CA PRO A 92 3.29 -12.28 -5.82
C PRO A 92 4.40 -11.54 -5.04
N SER A 93 5.67 -11.73 -5.42
CA SER A 93 6.78 -10.99 -4.81
C SER A 93 6.86 -9.56 -5.32
N GLY A 94 7.25 -8.62 -4.45
CA GLY A 94 7.47 -7.22 -4.79
C GLY A 94 7.63 -6.37 -3.54
N GLN A 95 8.62 -5.49 -3.53
CA GLN A 95 8.91 -4.59 -2.41
C GLN A 95 9.23 -3.19 -2.94
N LEU A 96 8.81 -2.14 -2.23
CA LEU A 96 9.16 -0.77 -2.59
C LEU A 96 10.68 -0.60 -2.65
N ASN A 97 11.15 0.05 -3.72
CA ASN A 97 12.55 0.40 -3.91
C ASN A 97 12.90 1.63 -3.06
N ILE A 98 13.32 1.39 -1.82
CA ILE A 98 13.69 2.44 -0.86
C ILE A 98 14.89 3.29 -1.29
N ALA A 99 15.66 2.87 -2.30
CA ALA A 99 16.77 3.66 -2.85
C ALA A 99 16.30 4.65 -3.92
N ASN A 100 15.10 4.49 -4.46
CA ASN A 100 14.52 5.40 -5.45
C ASN A 100 13.81 6.57 -4.75
N LYS A 101 14.26 7.81 -4.99
CA LYS A 101 13.65 9.03 -4.43
C LYS A 101 12.17 9.17 -4.77
N LYS A 102 11.75 8.70 -5.94
CA LYS A 102 10.33 8.73 -6.35
C LYS A 102 9.46 7.83 -5.47
N THR A 103 10.02 6.77 -4.91
CA THR A 103 9.32 5.92 -3.94
C THR A 103 8.96 6.71 -2.69
N GLU A 104 9.91 7.49 -2.17
CA GLU A 104 9.69 8.35 -1.00
C GLU A 104 8.62 9.41 -1.28
N GLU A 105 8.69 10.09 -2.42
CA GLU A 105 7.69 11.07 -2.86
C GLU A 105 6.28 10.47 -2.90
N VAL A 106 6.12 9.33 -3.58
CA VAL A 106 4.82 8.67 -3.73
C VAL A 106 4.29 8.23 -2.36
N VAL A 107 5.11 7.59 -1.53
CA VAL A 107 4.68 7.10 -0.21
C VAL A 107 4.25 8.26 0.70
N ASN A 108 5.01 9.37 0.74
CA ASN A 108 4.65 10.51 1.57
C ASN A 108 3.31 11.12 1.15
N ILE A 109 3.07 11.28 -0.15
CA ILE A 109 1.79 11.78 -0.66
C ILE A 109 0.64 10.83 -0.31
N ILE A 110 0.83 9.51 -0.43
CA ILE A 110 -0.20 8.54 -0.02
C ILE A 110 -0.46 8.62 1.49
N ILE A 111 0.58 8.76 2.32
CA ILE A 111 0.42 8.94 3.77
C ILE A 111 -0.38 10.22 4.07
N ASP A 112 -0.07 11.33 3.42
CA ASP A 112 -0.77 12.61 3.60
C ASP A 112 -2.25 12.48 3.22
N GLU A 113 -2.53 11.92 2.03
CA GLU A 113 -3.91 11.72 1.56
C GLU A 113 -4.72 10.79 2.49
N LEU A 114 -4.12 9.69 2.97
CA LEU A 114 -4.77 8.80 3.91
C LEU A 114 -4.97 9.48 5.28
N SER A 115 -3.98 10.23 5.77
CA SER A 115 -4.08 10.95 7.05
C SER A 115 -5.21 11.98 7.04
N GLU A 116 -5.48 12.61 5.90
CA GLU A 116 -6.65 13.49 5.74
C GLU A 116 -7.99 12.74 5.78
N LEU A 117 -8.04 11.49 5.29
CA LEU A 117 -9.26 10.69 5.21
C LEU A 117 -9.57 9.93 6.50
N PHE A 118 -8.55 9.62 7.32
CA PHE A 118 -8.68 8.87 8.56
C PHE A 118 -8.34 9.75 9.77
N PRO A 119 -9.34 10.35 10.44
CA PRO A 119 -9.12 11.34 11.50
C PRO A 119 -8.70 10.74 12.86
N ASP A 120 -8.42 9.44 12.92
CA ASP A 120 -7.93 8.81 14.15
C ASP A 120 -6.50 9.27 14.45
N SER A 121 -6.11 9.34 15.73
CA SER A 121 -4.77 9.75 16.11
C SER A 121 -3.70 8.69 15.83
N TRP A 122 -4.10 7.50 15.37
CA TRP A 122 -3.22 6.41 15.02
C TRP A 122 -3.25 6.12 13.52
N PHE A 123 -2.06 5.93 12.96
CA PHE A 123 -1.83 5.44 11.61
C PHE A 123 -0.89 4.24 11.71
N HIS A 124 -1.27 3.11 11.12
CA HIS A 124 -0.39 1.94 11.15
C HIS A 124 0.54 1.95 9.94
N ALA A 125 1.80 2.34 10.15
CA ALA A 125 2.87 2.13 9.19
C ALA A 125 3.54 0.78 9.47
N SER A 126 3.12 -0.26 8.77
CA SER A 126 3.64 -1.62 8.94
C SER A 126 4.90 -1.82 8.10
N GLY A 127 5.78 -2.74 8.52
CA GLY A 127 7.14 -2.90 7.99
C GLY A 127 7.53 -4.35 7.68
N SER A 128 6.63 -5.14 7.11
CA SER A 128 6.86 -6.58 6.92
C SER A 128 8.01 -6.92 5.98
N TYR A 129 8.82 -7.89 6.44
CA TYR A 129 9.92 -8.59 5.75
C TYR A 129 10.82 -7.77 4.80
N LYS A 130 11.85 -7.13 5.36
CA LYS A 130 13.06 -6.79 4.60
C LYS A 130 13.83 -8.06 4.30
N ASN A 131 13.85 -8.47 3.04
CA ASN A 131 14.69 -9.57 2.63
C ASN A 131 16.16 -9.14 2.59
N ARG A 132 17.02 -9.73 3.43
CA ARG A 132 18.44 -9.33 3.56
C ARG A 132 19.24 -9.48 2.26
N THR A 133 18.82 -10.37 1.36
CA THR A 133 19.47 -10.57 0.05
C THR A 133 19.32 -9.36 -0.88
N LEU A 134 18.34 -8.48 -0.63
CA LEU A 134 18.08 -7.29 -1.45
C LEU A 134 19.11 -6.17 -1.28
N LYS A 135 19.89 -6.16 -0.19
CA LYS A 135 21.01 -5.21 -0.05
C LYS A 135 22.18 -5.50 -1.00
N TYR A 136 22.27 -6.71 -1.54
CA TYR A 136 23.46 -7.19 -2.25
C TYR A 136 23.25 -7.43 -3.75
N ASN A 137 22.00 -7.40 -4.24
CA ASN A 137 21.66 -7.78 -5.63
C ASN A 137 20.91 -6.69 -6.43
N VAL A 138 20.82 -5.45 -5.92
CA VAL A 138 20.36 -4.33 -6.73
C VAL A 138 21.62 -3.64 -7.28
N PRO A 139 21.91 -3.72 -8.59
CA PRO A 139 22.99 -2.93 -9.14
C PRO A 139 22.63 -1.45 -8.94
N HIS A 140 23.46 -0.76 -8.18
CA HIS A 140 23.43 0.69 -8.15
C HIS A 140 23.97 1.16 -9.50
N PHE A 141 23.06 1.48 -10.42
CA PHE A 141 23.37 2.25 -11.63
C PHE A 141 23.23 3.74 -11.32
#